data_AF-A0A2E8XF91-F1
#
_entry.id   AF-A0A2E8XF91-F1
#
_cell.length_a   1.000
_cell.length_b   1.000
_cell.length_c   1.000
_cell.angle_alpha   90.00
_cell.angle_beta   90.00
_cell.angle_gamma   90.00
#
_symmetry.space_group_name_H-M   'P 1'
#
loop_
_entity.id
_entity.type
_entity.pdbx_description
1 polymer ?
#
loop_
_entity_poly.entity_id
_entity_poly.type
_entity_poly.pdbx_seq_one_letter_code
_entity_poly.pdbx_strand_id
1 'polypeptide(L)'
;MKKVSLDTWIQFTGMLSVLGGLIFLAVEINHSSRLAEVAAYQSRMEEIQAVRREIALSPDLAALYEKFYSQGVSSLSPVEYRRLRSWQSAVQRGMQSQYFQYLRGFLDRQTIDQTLEDLANGIYAQWVALDLVKEIQPQEWMSEIDDRLNKERNSR
;
A
#
# COMPACT_ATOMS: atom_id res chain seq x y z
N MET A 1 -58.51 15.39 -27.42
CA MET A 1 -57.27 15.12 -26.64
C MET A 1 -57.66 14.89 -25.18
N LYS A 2 -57.29 13.75 -24.57
CA LYS A 2 -57.57 13.50 -23.15
C LYS A 2 -56.71 14.44 -22.29
N LYS A 3 -57.31 15.14 -21.32
CA LYS A 3 -56.57 15.97 -20.36
C LYS A 3 -55.86 15.05 -19.38
N VAL A 4 -54.55 15.20 -19.24
CA VAL A 4 -53.76 14.50 -18.23
C VAL A 4 -54.19 15.00 -16.84
N SER A 5 -54.42 14.09 -15.90
CA SER A 5 -54.87 14.44 -14.54
C SER A 5 -53.73 15.08 -13.74
N LEU A 6 -54.07 15.92 -12.76
CA LEU A 6 -53.10 16.51 -11.84
C LEU A 6 -52.30 15.43 -11.09
N ASP A 7 -52.97 14.34 -10.71
CA ASP A 7 -52.35 13.21 -10.02
C ASP A 7 -51.26 12.53 -10.86
N THR A 8 -51.49 12.39 -12.17
CA THR A 8 -50.48 11.86 -13.10
C THR A 8 -49.25 12.76 -13.18
N TRP A 9 -49.44 14.09 -13.14
CA TRP A 9 -48.32 15.03 -13.11
C TRP A 9 -47.52 14.95 -11.81
N ILE A 10 -48.21 14.87 -10.66
CA ILE A 10 -47.58 14.72 -9.34
C ILE A 10 -46.81 13.40 -9.24
N GLN A 11 -47.38 12.31 -9.76
CA GLN A 11 -46.69 11.01 -9.77
C GLN A 11 -45.45 11.04 -10.66
N PHE A 12 -45.55 11.65 -11.85
CA PHE A 12 -44.42 11.78 -12.77
C PHE A 12 -43.29 12.62 -12.17
N THR A 13 -43.60 13.77 -11.56
CA THR A 13 -42.58 14.60 -10.89
C THR A 13 -41.97 13.88 -9.69
N GLY A 14 -42.77 13.14 -8.90
CA GLY A 14 -42.27 12.32 -7.81
C GLY A 14 -41.28 11.24 -8.28
N MET A 15 -41.60 10.53 -9.36
CA MET A 15 -40.69 9.54 -9.97
C MET A 15 -39.42 10.19 -10.52
N LEU A 16 -39.52 11.38 -11.14
CA LEU A 16 -38.36 12.14 -11.60
C LEU A 16 -37.48 12.61 -10.44
N SER A 17 -38.06 13.02 -9.31
CA SER A 17 -37.30 13.39 -8.12
C SER A 17 -36.54 12.20 -7.53
N VAL A 18 -37.15 11.02 -7.49
CA VAL A 18 -36.47 9.78 -7.07
C VAL A 18 -35.31 9.45 -8.01
N LEU A 19 -35.55 9.50 -9.33
CA LEU A 19 -34.50 9.25 -10.33
C LEU A 19 -33.36 10.26 -10.20
N GLY A 20 -33.67 11.55 -10.02
CA GLY A 20 -32.68 12.60 -9.76
C GLY A 20 -31.86 12.33 -8.50
N GLY A 21 -32.49 11.89 -7.42
CA GLY A 21 -31.81 11.49 -6.19
C GLY A 21 -30.85 10.32 -6.36
N LEU A 22 -31.24 9.29 -7.14
CA LEU A 22 -30.37 8.15 -7.44
C LEU A 22 -29.17 8.53 -8.30
N ILE A 23 -29.36 9.40 -9.30
CA ILE A 23 -28.27 9.91 -10.14
C ILE A 23 -27.29 10.72 -9.29
N PHE A 24 -27.81 11.61 -8.44
CA PHE A 24 -26.99 12.40 -7.53
C PHE A 24 -26.18 11.51 -6.58
N LEU A 25 -26.81 10.48 -5.99
CA LEU A 25 -26.13 9.52 -5.12
C LEU A 25 -25.01 8.78 -5.86
N ALA A 26 -25.25 8.33 -7.10
CA ALA A 26 -24.23 7.64 -7.89
C ALA A 26 -23.02 8.54 -8.18
N VAL A 27 -23.25 9.82 -8.47
CA VAL A 27 -22.18 10.82 -8.67
C VAL A 27 -21.40 11.04 -7.36
N GLU A 28 -22.10 11.19 -6.23
CA GLU A 28 -21.47 11.41 -4.93
C GLU A 28 -20.62 10.22 -4.49
N ILE A 29 -21.11 8.98 -4.69
CA ILE A 29 -20.35 7.76 -4.40
C ILE A 29 -19.07 7.71 -5.24
N ASN A 30 -19.15 8.04 -6.54
CA ASN A 30 -17.98 8.08 -7.41
C ASN A 30 -16.98 9.15 -6.96
N HIS A 31 -17.46 10.35 -6.65
CA HIS A 31 -16.61 11.44 -6.14
C HIS A 31 -15.92 11.06 -4.83
N SER A 32 -16.67 10.52 -3.88
CA SER A 32 -16.16 10.05 -2.59
C SER A 32 -15.10 8.95 -2.76
N SER A 33 -15.34 7.98 -3.66
CA SER A 33 -14.38 6.92 -3.96
C SER A 33 -13.07 7.47 -4.51
N ARG A 34 -13.15 8.41 -5.46
CA ARG A 34 -11.97 9.07 -6.04
C ARG A 34 -11.18 9.89 -5.02
N LEU A 35 -11.87 10.59 -4.12
CA LEU A 35 -11.21 11.32 -3.03
C LEU A 35 -10.46 10.38 -2.08
N ALA A 36 -11.06 9.24 -1.73
CA ALA A 36 -10.43 8.23 -0.89
C ALA A 36 -9.16 7.66 -1.55
N GLU A 37 -9.21 7.36 -2.84
CA GLU A 37 -8.04 6.91 -3.62
C GLU A 37 -6.91 7.95 -3.62
N VAL A 38 -7.23 9.22 -3.89
CA VAL A 38 -6.23 10.30 -3.89
C VAL A 38 -5.63 10.51 -2.51
N ALA A 39 -6.44 10.48 -1.45
CA ALA A 39 -5.97 10.62 -0.08
C ALA A 39 -5.04 9.46 0.32
N ALA A 40 -5.38 8.23 -0.05
CA ALA A 40 -4.54 7.05 0.15
C ALA A 40 -3.20 7.19 -0.59
N TYR A 41 -3.23 7.65 -1.85
CA TYR A 41 -2.04 7.92 -2.64
C TYR A 41 -1.15 9.00 -2.02
N GLN A 42 -1.74 10.10 -1.55
CA GLN A 42 -1.01 11.19 -0.89
C GLN A 42 -0.35 10.74 0.40
N SER A 43 -1.10 10.06 1.28
CA SER A 43 -0.58 9.51 2.53
C SER A 43 0.59 8.54 2.29
N ARG A 44 0.47 7.67 1.28
CA ARG A 44 1.58 6.79 0.86
C ARG A 44 2.80 7.57 0.40
N MET A 45 2.61 8.63 -0.39
CA MET A 45 3.72 9.45 -0.88
C MET A 45 4.44 10.14 0.28
N GLU A 46 3.70 10.62 1.27
CA GLU A 46 4.26 11.21 2.49
C GLU A 46 5.09 10.20 3.29
N GLU A 47 4.58 8.98 3.48
CA GLU A 47 5.31 7.89 4.15
C GLU A 47 6.61 7.54 3.41
N ILE A 48 6.55 7.34 2.10
CA ILE A 48 7.73 7.04 1.27
C ILE A 48 8.74 8.18 1.34
N GLN A 49 8.28 9.44 1.25
CA GLN A 49 9.15 10.60 1.36
C GLN A 49 9.79 10.70 2.75
N ALA A 50 9.06 10.39 3.82
CA ALA A 50 9.59 10.39 5.17
C ALA A 50 10.73 9.37 5.33
N VAL A 51 10.51 8.12 4.91
CA VAL A 51 11.51 7.04 4.96
C VAL A 51 12.76 7.40 4.13
N ARG A 52 12.57 7.92 2.91
CA ARG A 52 13.69 8.30 2.03
C ARG A 52 14.46 9.49 2.59
N ARG A 53 13.76 10.47 3.16
CA ARG A 53 14.37 11.65 3.77
C ARG A 53 15.20 11.27 4.99
N GLU A 54 14.74 10.31 5.79
CA GLU A 54 15.49 9.83 6.96
C GLU A 54 16.84 9.24 6.56
N ILE A 55 16.90 8.36 5.55
CA ILE A 55 18.19 7.85 5.03
C ILE A 55 19.04 8.99 4.48
N ALA A 56 18.46 9.88 3.66
CA ALA A 56 19.21 10.91 2.97
C ALA A 56 19.80 11.97 3.92
N LEU A 57 19.14 12.24 5.05
CA LEU A 57 19.54 13.26 6.01
C LEU A 57 20.26 12.72 7.25
N SER A 58 20.34 11.39 7.41
CA SER A 58 21.00 10.75 8.56
C SER A 58 22.29 10.07 8.13
N PRO A 59 23.46 10.72 8.31
CA PRO A 59 24.77 10.10 8.06
C PRO A 59 24.98 8.82 8.86
N ASP A 60 24.43 8.75 10.08
CA ASP A 60 24.47 7.54 10.94
C ASP A 60 23.71 6.37 10.29
N LEU A 61 22.49 6.62 9.79
CA LEU A 61 21.68 5.59 9.14
C LEU A 61 22.29 5.13 7.81
N ALA A 62 22.83 6.05 7.02
CA ALA A 62 23.52 5.73 5.77
C ALA A 62 24.78 4.87 6.03
N ALA A 63 25.61 5.24 7.00
CA ALA A 63 26.78 4.47 7.39
C ALA A 63 26.41 3.10 7.96
N LEU A 64 25.35 3.03 8.76
CA LEU A 64 24.79 1.79 9.28
C LEU A 64 24.30 0.86 8.17
N TYR A 65 23.61 1.42 7.18
CA TYR A 65 23.15 0.67 6.01
C TYR A 65 24.34 0.10 5.24
N GLU A 66 25.34 0.94 4.92
CA GLU A 66 26.55 0.50 4.22
C GLU A 66 27.31 -0.59 4.98
N LYS A 67 27.46 -0.43 6.30
CA LYS A 67 28.07 -1.43 7.18
C LYS A 67 27.32 -2.76 7.14
N PHE A 68 25.99 -2.72 7.22
CA PHE A 68 25.16 -3.91 7.14
C PHE A 68 25.28 -4.63 5.78
N TYR A 69 25.31 -3.90 4.67
CA TYR A 69 25.44 -4.50 3.33
C TYR A 69 26.83 -5.05 3.06
N SER A 70 27.88 -4.33 3.45
CA SER A 70 29.27 -4.70 3.17
C SER A 70 29.80 -5.78 4.12
N GLN A 71 29.34 -5.81 5.37
CA GLN A 71 29.89 -6.67 6.43
C GLN A 71 28.87 -7.61 7.07
N GLY A 72 27.59 -7.52 6.70
CA GLY A 72 26.52 -8.35 7.23
C GLY A 72 26.02 -7.95 8.62
N VAL A 73 24.94 -8.60 9.07
CA VAL A 73 24.26 -8.31 10.34
C VAL A 73 25.13 -8.53 11.58
N SER A 74 26.07 -9.48 11.52
CA SER A 74 26.96 -9.81 12.64
C SER A 74 27.97 -8.70 12.94
N SER A 75 28.20 -7.77 12.01
CA SER A 75 29.07 -6.61 12.22
C SER A 75 28.42 -5.53 13.08
N LEU A 76 27.09 -5.58 13.23
CA LEU A 76 26.32 -4.57 13.95
C LEU A 76 26.43 -4.76 15.45
N SER A 77 26.70 -3.67 16.17
CA SER A 77 26.51 -3.61 17.61
C SER A 77 25.03 -3.80 17.96
N PRO A 78 24.69 -4.16 19.20
CA PRO A 78 23.30 -4.32 19.61
C PRO A 78 22.43 -3.06 19.41
N VAL A 79 23.03 -1.86 19.50
CA VAL A 79 22.32 -0.59 19.27
C VAL A 79 22.07 -0.37 17.78
N GLU A 80 23.10 -0.56 16.95
CA GLU A 80 23.00 -0.48 15.49
C GLU A 80 21.96 -1.46 14.94
N TYR A 81 21.98 -2.72 15.41
CA TYR A 81 21.00 -3.72 15.04
C TYR A 81 19.56 -3.26 15.35
N ARG A 82 19.31 -2.76 16.57
CA ARG A 82 17.97 -2.29 16.96
C ARG A 82 17.50 -1.10 16.12
N ARG A 83 18.40 -0.15 15.82
CA ARG A 83 18.08 1.00 14.96
C ARG A 83 17.72 0.57 13.55
N LEU A 84 18.59 -0.22 12.91
CA LEU A 84 18.37 -0.71 11.56
C LEU A 84 17.10 -1.56 11.47
N ARG A 85 16.90 -2.46 12.43
CA ARG A 85 15.69 -3.29 12.50
C ARG A 85 14.42 -2.44 12.65
N SER A 86 14.44 -1.43 13.52
CA SER A 86 13.29 -0.53 13.71
C SER A 86 12.93 0.19 12.41
N TRP A 87 13.95 0.69 11.69
CA TRP A 87 13.77 1.36 10.41
C TRP A 87 13.24 0.40 9.33
N GLN A 88 13.81 -0.80 9.20
CA GLN A 88 13.33 -1.83 8.26
C GLN A 88 11.92 -2.34 8.59
N SER A 89 11.55 -2.42 9.87
CA SER A 89 10.20 -2.77 10.30
C SER A 89 9.18 -1.69 9.87
N ALA A 90 9.58 -0.41 9.83
CA ALA A 90 8.72 0.65 9.29
C ALA A 90 8.53 0.51 7.77
N VAL A 91 9.61 0.21 7.02
CA VAL A 91 9.54 -0.09 5.58
C VAL A 91 8.60 -1.27 5.32
N GLN A 92 8.77 -2.36 6.07
CA GLN A 92 7.93 -3.55 5.98
C GLN A 92 6.44 -3.24 6.24
N ARG A 93 6.11 -2.48 7.29
CA ARG A 93 4.73 -2.06 7.56
C ARG A 93 4.15 -1.20 6.43
N GLY A 94 4.96 -0.31 5.84
CA GLY A 94 4.55 0.48 4.68
C GLY A 94 4.19 -0.40 3.47
N MET A 95 5.01 -1.41 3.17
CA MET A 95 4.73 -2.36 2.09
C MET A 95 3.49 -3.23 2.38
N GLN A 96 3.33 -3.72 3.61
CA GLN A 96 2.13 -4.46 4.02
C GLN A 96 0.87 -3.63 3.91
N SER A 97 0.93 -2.34 4.27
CA SER A 97 -0.18 -1.40 4.11
C SER A 97 -0.63 -1.29 2.66
N GLN A 98 0.32 -1.28 1.70
CA GLN A 98 -0.01 -1.28 0.28
C GLN A 98 -0.77 -2.53 -0.14
N TYR A 99 -0.34 -3.71 0.34
CA TYR A 99 -1.09 -4.94 0.09
C TYR A 99 -2.53 -4.88 0.63
N PHE A 100 -2.72 -4.37 1.85
CA PHE A 100 -4.06 -4.17 2.40
C PHE A 100 -4.91 -3.20 1.57
N GLN A 101 -4.33 -2.12 1.04
CA GLN A 101 -5.04 -1.18 0.18
C GLN A 101 -5.42 -1.80 -1.17
N TYR A 102 -4.56 -2.66 -1.74
CA TYR A 102 -4.87 -3.45 -2.93
C TYR A 102 -6.08 -4.37 -2.71
N LEU A 103 -6.12 -5.10 -1.59
CA LEU A 103 -7.26 -5.97 -1.24
C LEU A 103 -8.59 -5.20 -1.12
N ARG A 104 -8.54 -3.90 -0.84
CA ARG A 104 -9.72 -3.02 -0.76
C ARG A 104 -10.07 -2.32 -2.07
N GLY A 105 -9.32 -2.57 -3.15
CA GLY A 105 -9.53 -1.96 -4.45
C GLY A 105 -9.02 -0.52 -4.55
N PHE A 106 -8.24 -0.03 -3.58
CA PHE A 106 -7.64 1.31 -3.63
C PHE A 106 -6.33 1.35 -4.42
N LEU A 107 -5.69 0.20 -4.64
CA LEU A 107 -4.47 0.08 -5.44
C LEU A 107 -4.66 -0.95 -6.54
N ASP A 108 -3.94 -0.74 -7.64
CA ASP A 108 -3.88 -1.67 -8.74
C ASP A 108 -2.92 -2.83 -8.46
N ARG A 109 -3.03 -3.87 -9.29
CA ARG A 109 -2.15 -5.04 -9.22
C ARG A 109 -0.68 -4.66 -9.52
N GLN A 110 -0.48 -3.69 -10.42
CA GLN A 110 0.86 -3.25 -10.81
C GLN A 110 1.67 -2.72 -9.61
N THR A 111 1.03 -2.00 -8.68
CA THR A 111 1.67 -1.50 -7.46
C THR A 111 2.20 -2.64 -6.58
N ILE A 112 1.44 -3.73 -6.47
CA ILE A 112 1.83 -4.91 -5.70
C ILE A 112 2.94 -5.68 -6.41
N ASP A 113 2.85 -5.83 -7.73
CA ASP A 113 3.91 -6.47 -8.52
C ASP A 113 5.25 -5.72 -8.39
N GLN A 114 5.25 -4.38 -8.40
CA GLN A 114 6.46 -3.59 -8.15
C GLN A 114 7.02 -3.82 -6.73
N THR A 115 6.16 -3.89 -5.72
CA THR A 115 6.59 -4.19 -4.34
C THR A 115 7.20 -5.60 -4.25
N LEU A 116 6.61 -6.58 -4.93
CA LEU A 116 7.12 -7.95 -5.01
C LEU A 116 8.47 -8.02 -5.74
N GLU A 117 8.67 -7.21 -6.78
CA GLU A 117 9.97 -7.05 -7.45
C GLU A 117 11.04 -6.47 -6.51
N ASP A 118 10.72 -5.41 -5.75
CA ASP A 118 11.66 -4.81 -4.79
C ASP A 118 12.05 -5.82 -3.69
N LEU A 119 11.11 -6.66 -3.25
CA LEU A 119 11.33 -7.74 -2.29
C LEU A 119 12.27 -8.82 -2.82
N ALA A 120 12.03 -9.27 -4.04
CA ALA A 120 12.89 -10.20 -4.79
C ALA A 120 14.31 -9.65 -4.97
N ASN A 121 14.44 -8.35 -5.26
CA ASN A 121 15.71 -7.66 -5.48
C ASN A 121 16.49 -7.33 -4.19
N GLY A 122 16.25 -8.09 -3.11
CA GLY A 122 17.11 -8.12 -1.94
C GLY A 122 16.51 -7.50 -0.69
N ILE A 123 15.36 -6.82 -0.74
CA ILE A 123 14.70 -6.33 0.49
C ILE A 123 14.32 -7.50 1.41
N TYR A 124 13.79 -8.59 0.84
CA TYR A 124 13.42 -9.75 1.64
C TYR A 124 14.63 -10.38 2.36
N ALA A 125 15.79 -10.46 1.70
CA ALA A 125 17.01 -10.97 2.32
C ALA A 125 17.43 -10.17 3.55
N GLN A 126 17.18 -8.86 3.54
CA GLN A 126 17.46 -7.99 4.68
C GLN A 126 16.51 -8.28 5.85
N TRP A 127 15.24 -8.53 5.55
CA TRP A 127 14.25 -8.90 6.56
C TRP A 127 14.55 -10.26 7.19
N VAL A 128 15.07 -11.21 6.42
CA VAL A 128 15.60 -12.49 6.95
C VAL A 128 16.74 -12.22 7.93
N ALA A 129 17.74 -11.43 7.53
CA ALA A 129 18.89 -11.12 8.38
C ALA A 129 18.52 -10.38 9.68
N LEU A 130 17.43 -9.60 9.66
CA LEU A 130 16.96 -8.80 10.78
C LEU A 130 15.83 -9.45 11.59
N ASP A 131 15.50 -10.72 11.31
CA ASP A 131 14.44 -11.46 11.99
C ASP A 131 13.08 -10.70 11.96
N LEU A 132 12.74 -10.19 10.77
CA LEU A 132 11.51 -9.45 10.48
C LEU A 132 10.48 -10.28 9.71
N VAL A 133 10.85 -11.44 9.16
CA VAL A 133 9.93 -12.28 8.37
C VAL A 133 8.71 -12.71 9.19
N LYS A 134 8.88 -12.95 10.49
CA LYS A 134 7.79 -13.31 11.42
C LYS A 134 6.75 -12.21 11.63
N GLU A 135 7.06 -10.96 11.28
CA GLU A 135 6.15 -9.81 11.41
C GLU A 135 5.26 -9.64 10.15
N ILE A 136 5.50 -10.43 9.09
CA ILE A 136 4.76 -10.33 7.85
C ILE A 136 3.31 -10.77 8.06
N GLN A 137 2.40 -9.84 7.79
CA GLN A 137 0.95 -10.02 7.87
C GLN A 137 0.26 -9.19 6.76
N PRO A 138 -0.87 -9.67 6.21
CA PRO A 138 -1.55 -10.92 6.55
C PRO A 138 -0.87 -12.15 5.91
N GLN A 139 -1.34 -13.37 6.20
CA GLN A 139 -0.68 -14.60 5.73
C GLN A 139 -0.74 -14.75 4.20
N GLU A 140 -1.77 -14.23 3.55
CA GLU A 140 -1.92 -14.18 2.11
C GLU A 140 -0.79 -13.36 1.46
N TRP A 141 -0.37 -12.27 2.12
CA TRP A 141 0.76 -11.47 1.65
C TRP A 141 2.06 -12.25 1.69
N MET A 142 2.29 -12.98 2.80
CA MET A 142 3.46 -13.87 2.91
C MET A 142 3.46 -14.93 1.80
N SER A 143 2.29 -15.51 1.48
CA SER A 143 2.16 -16.47 0.39
C SER A 143 2.53 -15.88 -0.97
N GLU A 144 2.10 -14.65 -1.27
CA GLU A 144 2.47 -13.99 -2.53
C GLU A 144 3.96 -13.65 -2.62
N ILE A 145 4.56 -13.25 -1.49
CA ILE A 145 6.01 -13.05 -1.41
C ILE A 145 6.73 -14.37 -1.70
N ASP A 146 6.36 -15.46 -1.03
CA ASP A 146 6.98 -16.77 -1.21
C ASP A 146 6.86 -17.27 -2.65
N ASP A 147 5.70 -17.09 -3.28
CA ASP A 147 5.47 -17.43 -4.68
C ASP A 147 6.39 -16.63 -5.62
N ARG A 148 6.55 -15.33 -5.38
CA ARG A 148 7.45 -14.48 -6.18
C ARG A 148 8.90 -14.89 -6.01
N LEU A 149 9.36 -15.16 -4.79
CA LEU A 149 10.73 -15.57 -4.49
C LEU A 149 11.06 -16.94 -5.11
N ASN A 150 10.10 -17.88 -5.07
CA ASN A 150 10.25 -19.19 -5.70
C ASN A 150 10.36 -19.10 -7.22
N LYS A 151 9.58 -18.23 -7.87
CA LYS A 151 9.69 -17.97 -9.32
C LYS A 151 11.07 -17.43 -9.69
N GLU A 152 11.61 -16.51 -8.90
CA GLU A 152 12.95 -15.96 -9.14
C GLU A 152 14.02 -17.05 -9.11
N ARG A 153 13.98 -17.91 -8.07
CA ARG A 153 14.94 -19.00 -7.91
C ARG A 153 14.91 -19.97 -9.09
N ASN A 154 13.75 -20.25 -9.67
CA ASN A 154 13.59 -21.17 -10.79
C ASN A 154 13.97 -20.55 -12.15
N SER A 155 14.19 -19.23 -12.21
CA SER A 155 14.57 -18.50 -13.42
C SER A 155 16.08 -18.25 -13.56
N ARG A 156 16.86 -18.62 -12.53
CA ARG A 156 18.32 -18.55 -12.49
C ARG A 156 18.93 -19.94 -12.65
#